data_AF-B0XTD0-F1
#
_entry.id   AF-B0XTD0-F1
#
_cell.length_a   1.000
_cell.length_b   1.000
_cell.length_c   1.000
_cell.angle_alpha   90.00
_cell.angle_beta   90.00
_cell.angle_gamma   90.00
#
_symmetry.space_group_name_H-M   'P 1'
#
loop_
_entity.id
_entity.type
_entity.pdbx_description
1 polymer ?
#
loop_
_entity_poly.entity_id
_entity_poly.type
_entity_poly.pdbx_seq_one_letter_code
_entity_poly.pdbx_strand_id
1 'polypeptide(L)'
;MNRIHLLTKLFRRNFSASPFHRQLDPFTRRLFKLPSPPPSPSQHHNDLASFLAHAERTALPTTSTTYIGTHYEYTVQQTLRHFAFSLHRVGGRDDAGVDLVGTWHLPQHEHPLRVFVQCKALKTKLGPNLVRELEGTFRRSPVGWRTGTKIGILVGPREATKGVRDAMARSAYPLLWMMVERNGELHQALWNGCAEDLGLGALGVEMVYGVGALGRRIRLTWDGSELPSMDQVEDLMMQRQNEWLRLWDADSEMSAARRGELLDLVQQLYPDEKPLLLGAGTCTTLTETDRSKVLQLLRNRLQTPAENTESSA
;
A
#
# COMPACT_ATOMS: atom_id res chain seq x y z
N MET A 1 48.74 30.87 -18.57
CA MET A 1 47.49 30.50 -19.26
C MET A 1 47.42 28.99 -19.36
N ASN A 2 46.44 28.36 -18.70
CA ASN A 2 45.68 27.17 -19.14
C ASN A 2 45.04 26.47 -17.93
N ARG A 3 43.73 26.69 -17.77
CA ARG A 3 42.83 25.95 -16.89
C ARG A 3 42.52 24.60 -17.53
N ILE A 4 42.76 23.51 -16.80
CA ILE A 4 42.24 22.19 -17.15
C ILE A 4 40.92 22.01 -16.40
N HIS A 5 39.80 22.06 -17.12
CA HIS A 5 38.48 21.70 -16.60
C HIS A 5 38.31 20.17 -16.63
N LEU A 6 38.34 19.54 -15.46
CA LEU A 6 37.87 18.16 -15.27
C LEU A 6 36.33 18.15 -15.26
N LEU A 7 35.76 17.73 -16.38
CA LEU A 7 34.35 17.36 -16.51
C LEU A 7 34.13 15.98 -15.88
N THR A 8 33.73 15.94 -14.61
CA THR A 8 33.12 14.75 -14.01
C THR A 8 31.74 14.53 -14.61
N LYS A 9 31.67 13.68 -15.65
CA LYS A 9 30.42 13.07 -16.11
C LYS A 9 29.91 12.13 -15.01
N LEU A 10 28.96 12.62 -14.21
CA LEU A 10 28.15 11.77 -13.34
C LEU A 10 27.31 10.85 -14.24
N PHE A 11 27.65 9.56 -14.23
CA PHE A 11 26.81 8.51 -14.79
C PHE A 11 25.49 8.47 -14.00
N ARG A 12 24.45 9.15 -14.50
CA ARG A 12 23.06 8.84 -14.14
C ARG A 12 22.76 7.45 -14.69
N ARG A 13 22.74 6.45 -13.81
CA ARG A 13 22.11 5.16 -14.12
C ARG A 13 20.61 5.42 -14.26
N ASN A 14 20.13 5.48 -15.49
CA ASN A 14 18.71 5.45 -15.79
C ASN A 14 18.19 4.06 -15.47
N PHE A 15 17.52 3.90 -14.34
CA PHE A 15 16.69 2.72 -14.11
C PHE A 15 15.54 2.77 -15.11
N SER A 16 15.34 1.66 -15.82
CA SER A 16 14.26 1.42 -16.76
C SER A 16 12.93 1.92 -16.19
N ALA A 17 12.25 2.79 -16.94
CA ALA A 17 10.93 3.31 -16.59
C ALA A 17 9.87 2.22 -16.79
N SER A 18 9.81 1.25 -15.89
CA SER A 18 8.58 0.50 -15.67
C SER A 18 7.58 1.43 -14.97
N PRO A 19 6.30 1.45 -15.36
CA PRO A 19 5.31 2.26 -14.65
C PRO A 19 5.35 1.90 -13.15
N PHE A 20 5.67 2.89 -12.31
CA PHE A 20 5.95 2.74 -10.87
C PHE A 20 4.73 2.34 -10.03
N HIS A 21 3.60 2.07 -10.69
CA HIS A 21 2.37 1.59 -10.09
C HIS A 21 1.70 0.64 -11.09
N ARG A 22 1.81 -0.68 -10.88
CA ARG A 22 0.88 -1.60 -11.53
C ARG A 22 -0.47 -1.37 -10.86
N GLN A 23 -1.35 -0.64 -11.53
CA GLN A 23 -2.73 -0.56 -11.07
C GLN A 23 -3.33 -1.95 -11.16
N LEU A 24 -3.55 -2.59 -10.01
CA LEU A 24 -4.35 -3.80 -9.93
C LEU A 24 -5.69 -3.55 -10.60
N ASP A 25 -6.06 -4.43 -11.53
CA ASP A 25 -7.31 -4.29 -12.26
C ASP A 25 -8.53 -4.32 -11.30
N PRO A 26 -9.67 -3.73 -11.68
CA PRO A 26 -10.84 -3.65 -10.82
C PRO A 26 -11.33 -5.02 -10.32
N PHE A 27 -11.17 -6.08 -11.11
CA PHE A 27 -11.57 -7.42 -10.72
C PHE A 27 -10.65 -7.97 -9.63
N THR A 28 -9.31 -7.88 -9.80
CA THR A 28 -8.33 -8.28 -8.76
C THR A 28 -8.62 -7.55 -7.44
N ARG A 29 -8.85 -6.24 -7.49
CA ARG A 29 -9.13 -5.45 -6.27
C ARG A 29 -10.39 -5.92 -5.55
N ARG A 30 -11.45 -6.21 -6.29
CA ARG A 30 -12.71 -6.72 -5.73
C ARG A 30 -12.55 -8.13 -5.17
N LEU A 31 -11.83 -8.99 -5.88
CA LEU A 31 -11.58 -10.38 -5.48
C LEU A 31 -10.84 -10.46 -4.14
N PHE A 32 -9.84 -9.60 -3.92
CA PHE A 32 -9.10 -9.50 -2.66
C PHE A 32 -9.70 -8.51 -1.65
N LYS A 33 -10.92 -8.00 -1.89
CA LYS A 33 -11.66 -7.08 -1.00
C LYS A 33 -10.83 -5.84 -0.60
N LEU A 34 -10.03 -5.32 -1.53
CA LEU A 34 -9.18 -4.15 -1.29
C LEU A 34 -10.04 -2.88 -1.22
N PRO A 35 -9.72 -1.92 -0.31
CA PRO A 35 -10.43 -0.66 -0.25
C PRO A 35 -10.26 0.13 -1.55
N SER A 36 -11.26 0.91 -1.96
CA SER A 36 -11.12 1.80 -3.11
C SER A 36 -10.00 2.83 -2.85
N PRO A 37 -9.12 3.10 -3.83
CA PRO A 37 -8.13 4.16 -3.70
C PRO A 37 -8.83 5.51 -3.44
N PRO A 38 -8.31 6.35 -2.56
CA PRO A 38 -8.81 7.72 -2.43
C PRO A 38 -8.56 8.50 -3.73
N PRO A 39 -9.35 9.55 -4.02
CA PRO A 39 -9.05 10.45 -5.12
C PRO A 39 -7.70 11.13 -4.89
N SER A 40 -6.95 11.35 -5.99
CA SER A 40 -5.69 12.09 -5.91
C SER A 40 -5.96 13.53 -5.44
N PRO A 41 -5.20 14.07 -4.47
CA PRO A 41 -5.34 15.45 -4.03
C PRO A 41 -4.84 16.45 -5.08
N SER A 42 -4.10 15.99 -6.09
CA SER A 42 -3.54 16.81 -7.17
C SER A 42 -4.00 16.29 -8.54
N GLN A 43 -4.34 17.23 -9.43
CA GLN A 43 -4.63 16.94 -10.83
C GLN A 43 -3.37 16.86 -11.70
N HIS A 44 -2.20 17.24 -11.16
CA HIS A 44 -0.99 17.40 -11.95
C HIS A 44 0.10 16.36 -11.68
N HIS A 45 0.02 15.66 -10.55
CA HIS A 45 0.99 14.65 -10.17
C HIS A 45 0.34 13.62 -9.26
N ASN A 46 0.81 12.37 -9.37
CA ASN A 46 0.34 11.24 -8.57
C ASN A 46 1.50 10.33 -8.09
N ASP A 47 2.72 10.64 -8.48
CA ASP A 47 3.95 9.97 -8.08
C ASP A 47 5.14 10.96 -8.02
N LEU A 48 6.31 10.49 -7.58
CA LEU A 48 7.50 11.34 -7.47
C LEU A 48 7.93 11.92 -8.84
N ALA A 49 7.87 11.11 -9.90
CA ALA A 49 8.34 11.52 -11.22
C ALA A 49 7.48 12.63 -11.83
N SER A 50 6.16 12.46 -11.82
CA SER A 50 5.18 13.47 -12.25
C SER A 50 5.23 14.71 -11.37
N PHE A 51 5.50 14.58 -10.06
CA PHE A 51 5.69 15.72 -9.17
C PHE A 51 6.95 16.52 -9.53
N LEU A 52 8.09 15.86 -9.76
CA LEU A 52 9.33 16.52 -10.17
C LEU A 52 9.16 17.25 -11.51
N ALA A 53 8.54 16.59 -12.50
CA ALA A 53 8.23 17.23 -13.79
C ALA A 53 7.27 18.42 -13.62
N HIS A 54 6.31 18.33 -12.69
CA HIS A 54 5.43 19.44 -12.36
C HIS A 54 6.18 20.61 -11.72
N ALA A 55 7.01 20.35 -10.71
CA ALA A 55 7.79 21.35 -10.01
C ALA A 55 8.75 22.09 -10.95
N GLU A 56 9.38 21.37 -11.88
CA GLU A 56 10.24 21.97 -12.91
C GLU A 56 9.43 22.90 -13.83
N ARG A 57 8.32 22.42 -14.39
CA ARG A 57 7.46 23.20 -15.29
C ARG A 57 6.84 24.43 -14.64
N THR A 58 6.51 24.39 -13.35
CA THR A 58 5.95 25.54 -12.62
C THR A 58 7.00 26.37 -11.90
N ALA A 59 8.29 26.04 -12.05
CA ALA A 59 9.40 26.67 -11.34
C ALA A 59 9.19 26.72 -9.81
N LEU A 60 8.62 25.66 -9.23
CA LEU A 60 8.39 25.55 -7.79
C LEU A 60 9.73 25.51 -7.04
N PRO A 61 9.99 26.46 -6.11
CA PRO A 61 11.28 26.49 -5.40
C PRO A 61 11.51 25.25 -4.56
N THR A 62 12.68 24.62 -4.72
CA THR A 62 13.08 23.39 -3.99
C THR A 62 13.26 23.61 -2.48
N THR A 63 13.38 24.87 -2.06
CA THR A 63 13.47 25.28 -0.65
C THR A 63 12.11 25.52 0.00
N SER A 64 11.03 25.55 -0.79
CA SER A 64 9.67 25.77 -0.26
C SER A 64 9.22 24.59 0.60
N THR A 65 8.39 24.87 1.61
CA THR A 65 7.79 23.84 2.47
C THR A 65 6.92 22.87 1.67
N THR A 66 6.18 23.38 0.67
CA THR A 66 5.38 22.57 -0.24
C THR A 66 6.23 21.59 -1.04
N TYR A 67 7.35 22.04 -1.64
CA TYR A 67 8.24 21.15 -2.38
C TYR A 67 8.83 20.09 -1.46
N ILE A 68 9.37 20.53 -0.31
CA ILE A 68 10.04 19.64 0.64
C ILE A 68 9.08 18.58 1.20
N GLY A 69 7.87 18.97 1.59
CA GLY A 69 6.84 18.08 2.11
C GLY A 69 6.38 17.08 1.04
N THR A 70 5.92 17.58 -0.11
CA THR A 70 5.39 16.74 -1.20
C THR A 70 6.45 15.76 -1.72
N HIS A 71 7.69 16.22 -1.92
CA HIS A 71 8.79 15.34 -2.32
C HIS A 71 9.02 14.24 -1.28
N TYR A 72 9.02 14.59 0.02
CA TYR A 72 9.26 13.63 1.09
C TYR A 72 8.13 12.60 1.19
N GLU A 73 6.88 13.03 1.07
CA GLU A 73 5.71 12.14 1.05
C GLU A 73 5.81 11.11 -0.09
N TYR A 74 6.15 11.54 -1.30
CA TYR A 74 6.36 10.63 -2.43
C TYR A 74 7.57 9.71 -2.24
N THR A 75 8.64 10.21 -1.62
CA THR A 75 9.82 9.40 -1.27
C THR A 75 9.44 8.30 -0.29
N VAL A 76 8.67 8.62 0.76
CA VAL A 76 8.17 7.65 1.74
C VAL A 76 7.24 6.65 1.06
N GLN A 77 6.29 7.11 0.23
CA GLN A 77 5.39 6.25 -0.53
C GLN A 77 6.15 5.20 -1.36
N GLN A 78 7.18 5.63 -2.11
CA GLN A 78 8.02 4.73 -2.90
C GLN A 78 8.88 3.81 -2.04
N THR A 79 9.44 4.33 -0.94
CA THR A 79 10.29 3.54 -0.03
C THR A 79 9.50 2.41 0.60
N LEU A 80 8.32 2.71 1.16
CA LEU A 80 7.50 1.71 1.85
C LEU A 80 6.92 0.65 0.91
N ARG A 81 6.87 0.90 -0.40
CA ARG A 81 6.51 -0.13 -1.39
C ARG A 81 7.44 -1.34 -1.35
N HIS A 82 8.70 -1.18 -0.93
CA HIS A 82 9.65 -2.30 -0.76
C HIS A 82 9.29 -3.22 0.42
N PHE A 83 8.37 -2.81 1.30
CA PHE A 83 7.96 -3.54 2.49
C PHE A 83 6.46 -3.88 2.45
N ALA A 84 5.95 -4.25 1.28
CA ALA A 84 4.57 -4.63 1.02
C ALA A 84 3.49 -3.58 1.34
N PHE A 85 3.84 -2.30 1.31
CA PHE A 85 2.85 -1.22 1.41
C PHE A 85 2.32 -0.80 0.03
N SER A 86 1.01 -0.61 -0.06
CA SER A 86 0.34 0.07 -1.18
C SER A 86 -0.29 1.35 -0.68
N LEU A 87 0.40 2.47 -0.88
CA LEU A 87 0.03 3.78 -0.32
C LEU A 87 -0.42 4.74 -1.41
N HIS A 88 -1.35 5.61 -1.05
CA HIS A 88 -1.86 6.71 -1.86
C HIS A 88 -1.70 8.01 -1.10
N ARG A 89 -1.13 9.02 -1.75
CA ARG A 89 -1.03 10.37 -1.20
C ARG A 89 -2.42 10.99 -1.10
N VAL A 90 -2.74 11.52 0.07
CA VAL A 90 -3.96 12.31 0.34
C VAL A 90 -3.65 13.68 0.96
N GLY A 91 -2.38 13.92 1.32
CA GLY A 91 -1.92 15.15 1.95
C GLY A 91 -2.27 16.40 1.14
N GLY A 92 -2.83 17.39 1.81
CA GLY A 92 -3.44 18.57 1.20
C GLY A 92 -4.16 19.46 2.21
N ARG A 93 -4.92 20.44 1.71
CA ARG A 93 -5.76 21.26 2.59
C ARG A 93 -6.83 20.37 3.23
N ASP A 94 -6.97 20.45 4.55
CA ASP A 94 -7.96 19.71 5.37
C ASP A 94 -7.77 18.19 5.49
N ASP A 95 -6.55 17.68 5.29
CA ASP A 95 -6.20 16.25 5.42
C ASP A 95 -6.14 15.72 6.87
N ALA A 96 -6.48 16.56 7.85
CA ALA A 96 -6.41 16.28 9.28
C ALA A 96 -5.06 15.75 9.76
N GLY A 97 -3.96 16.03 9.04
CA GLY A 97 -2.61 15.59 9.36
C GLY A 97 -2.25 14.20 8.83
N VAL A 98 -3.06 13.59 7.96
CA VAL A 98 -2.73 12.33 7.29
C VAL A 98 -2.23 12.63 5.88
N ASP A 99 -0.99 12.24 5.59
CA ASP A 99 -0.35 12.54 4.32
C ASP A 99 -0.54 11.40 3.30
N LEU A 100 -0.47 10.14 3.76
CA LEU A 100 -0.72 8.94 2.95
C LEU A 100 -1.73 8.02 3.63
N VAL A 101 -2.53 7.31 2.83
CA VAL A 101 -3.37 6.20 3.29
C VAL A 101 -3.20 5.01 2.38
N GLY A 102 -3.36 3.80 2.90
CA GLY A 102 -3.13 2.63 2.08
C GLY A 102 -3.16 1.32 2.85
N THR A 103 -2.80 0.25 2.18
CA THR A 103 -2.83 -1.10 2.73
C THR A 103 -1.44 -1.61 3.00
N TRP A 104 -1.28 -2.41 4.06
CA TRP A 104 -0.06 -3.15 4.33
C TRP A 104 -0.34 -4.64 4.22
N HIS A 105 0.35 -5.31 3.29
CA HIS A 105 0.13 -6.70 2.95
C HIS A 105 1.18 -7.58 3.64
N LEU A 106 0.84 -8.04 4.84
CA LEU A 106 1.74 -8.86 5.63
C LEU A 106 1.56 -10.36 5.33
N PRO A 107 2.64 -11.16 5.41
CA PRO A 107 2.50 -12.60 5.35
C PRO A 107 1.55 -13.13 6.43
N GLN A 108 0.82 -14.21 6.15
CA GLN A 108 -0.18 -14.84 7.03
C GLN A 108 -1.40 -13.98 7.37
N HIS A 109 -1.44 -12.70 6.96
CA HIS A 109 -2.63 -11.86 7.06
C HIS A 109 -3.48 -12.03 5.80
N GLU A 110 -4.67 -12.63 5.95
CA GLU A 110 -5.55 -12.83 4.79
C GLU A 110 -6.19 -11.52 4.27
N HIS A 111 -6.24 -10.49 5.11
CA HIS A 111 -6.69 -9.16 4.74
C HIS A 111 -5.57 -8.17 5.01
N PRO A 112 -5.27 -7.27 4.06
CA PRO A 112 -4.29 -6.25 4.34
C PRO A 112 -4.76 -5.33 5.47
N LEU A 113 -3.80 -4.94 6.30
CA LEU A 113 -4.04 -3.97 7.36
C LEU A 113 -4.22 -2.59 6.75
N ARG A 114 -5.16 -1.81 7.30
CA ARG A 114 -5.35 -0.43 6.87
C ARG A 114 -4.32 0.44 7.56
N VAL A 115 -3.63 1.27 6.80
CA VAL A 115 -2.62 2.18 7.34
C VAL A 115 -2.90 3.62 6.94
N PHE A 116 -2.57 4.53 7.84
CA PHE A 116 -2.46 5.95 7.55
C PHE A 116 -1.11 6.43 8.05
N VAL A 117 -0.50 7.27 7.25
CA VAL A 117 0.89 7.66 7.39
C VAL A 117 0.94 9.17 7.47
N GLN A 118 1.58 9.65 8.52
CA GLN A 118 1.96 11.05 8.66
C GLN A 118 3.45 11.19 8.39
N CYS A 119 3.80 12.07 7.45
CA CYS A 119 5.14 12.35 6.98
C CYS A 119 5.60 13.72 7.51
N LYS A 120 6.66 13.76 8.32
CA LYS A 120 7.21 15.03 8.83
C LYS A 120 8.66 15.22 8.42
N ALA A 121 8.87 16.03 7.37
CA ALA A 121 10.17 16.32 6.78
C ALA A 121 10.97 17.42 7.53
N LEU A 122 11.04 17.36 8.87
CA LEU A 122 11.77 18.36 9.67
C LEU A 122 13.27 18.07 9.72
N LYS A 123 14.11 19.11 9.86
CA LYS A 123 15.56 18.95 10.05
C LYS A 123 15.91 18.49 11.47
N THR A 124 15.11 18.90 12.43
CA THR A 124 15.21 18.59 13.86
C THR A 124 14.59 17.25 14.19
N LYS A 125 14.93 16.69 15.37
CA LYS A 125 14.27 15.50 15.88
C LYS A 125 12.80 15.81 16.19
N LEU A 126 11.94 14.85 15.92
CA LEU A 126 10.50 14.96 16.15
C LEU A 126 10.16 14.70 17.63
N GLY A 127 9.16 15.44 18.12
CA GLY A 127 8.72 15.40 19.51
C GLY A 127 7.52 14.47 19.74
N PRO A 128 7.23 14.13 21.01
CA PRO A 128 6.09 13.28 21.39
C PRO A 128 4.72 13.89 21.10
N ASN A 129 4.64 15.21 20.85
CA ASN A 129 3.39 15.87 20.45
C ASN A 129 2.81 15.29 19.15
N LEU A 130 3.66 14.85 18.22
CA LEU A 130 3.23 14.28 16.95
C LEU A 130 2.57 12.91 17.10
N VAL A 131 2.93 12.15 18.14
CA VAL A 131 2.23 10.91 18.48
C VAL A 131 0.76 11.21 18.83
N ARG A 132 0.53 12.23 19.67
CA ARG A 132 -0.83 12.66 20.05
C ARG A 132 -1.62 13.25 18.87
N GLU A 133 -0.93 13.98 17.99
CA GLU A 133 -1.52 14.48 16.74
C GLU A 133 -2.01 13.30 15.88
N LEU A 134 -1.16 12.29 15.69
CA LEU A 134 -1.48 11.08 14.93
C LEU A 134 -2.64 10.29 15.57
N GLU A 135 -2.67 10.15 16.90
CA GLU A 135 -3.79 9.53 17.62
C GLU A 135 -5.14 10.20 17.29
N GLY A 136 -5.14 11.54 17.17
CA GLY A 136 -6.32 12.32 16.78
C GLY A 136 -6.87 11.96 15.39
N THR A 137 -6.06 11.35 14.53
CA THR A 137 -6.44 11.00 13.16
C THR A 137 -7.19 9.67 13.05
N PHE A 138 -7.09 8.76 14.04
CA PHE A 138 -7.80 7.47 14.04
C PHE A 138 -9.31 7.62 13.91
N ARG A 139 -9.87 8.71 14.45
CA ARG A 139 -11.31 9.04 14.38
C ARG A 139 -11.73 9.68 13.05
N ARG A 140 -10.76 10.16 12.26
CA ARG A 140 -10.97 10.96 11.03
C ARG A 140 -10.69 10.18 9.74
N SER A 141 -10.80 8.85 9.76
CA SER A 141 -10.54 8.04 8.55
C SER A 141 -11.53 8.37 7.41
N PRO A 142 -11.05 8.43 6.15
CA PRO A 142 -11.89 8.57 4.96
C PRO A 142 -13.02 7.52 4.92
N VAL A 143 -14.11 7.83 4.20
CA VAL A 143 -15.19 6.87 3.97
C VAL A 143 -14.62 5.62 3.29
N GLY A 144 -15.00 4.42 3.75
CA GLY A 144 -14.43 3.15 3.29
C GLY A 144 -13.16 2.69 4.03
N TRP A 145 -12.51 3.58 4.79
CA TRP A 145 -11.34 3.31 5.65
C TRP A 145 -11.69 3.25 7.15
N ARG A 146 -12.98 3.41 7.49
CA ARG A 146 -13.46 3.46 8.88
C ARG A 146 -13.57 2.09 9.55
N THR A 147 -13.84 1.05 8.77
CA THR A 147 -14.04 -0.32 9.22
C THR A 147 -12.71 -1.08 9.37
N GLY A 148 -12.66 -2.12 10.20
CA GLY A 148 -11.47 -2.97 10.34
C GLY A 148 -10.29 -2.36 11.11
N THR A 149 -9.28 -3.19 11.29
CA THR A 149 -8.04 -2.89 12.01
C THR A 149 -7.22 -1.85 11.27
N LYS A 150 -6.80 -0.80 11.99
CA LYS A 150 -6.02 0.31 11.44
C LYS A 150 -4.72 0.48 12.19
N ILE A 151 -3.69 0.92 11.51
CA ILE A 151 -2.39 1.25 12.08
C ILE A 151 -2.03 2.69 11.71
N GLY A 152 -1.57 3.46 12.70
CA GLY A 152 -1.01 4.79 12.48
C GLY A 152 0.51 4.72 12.35
N ILE A 153 1.06 5.33 11.32
CA ILE A 153 2.51 5.34 11.08
C ILE A 153 3.01 6.79 11.06
N LEU A 154 3.99 7.09 11.91
CA LEU A 154 4.71 8.36 11.87
C LEU A 154 6.07 8.16 11.19
N VAL A 155 6.32 8.91 10.12
CA VAL A 155 7.56 8.81 9.33
C VAL A 155 8.32 10.12 9.37
N GLY A 156 9.60 10.06 9.70
CA GLY A 156 10.48 11.22 9.75
C GLY A 156 11.92 10.88 9.36
N PRO A 157 12.75 11.88 8.98
CA PRO A 157 14.11 11.65 8.51
C PRO A 157 15.14 11.52 9.63
N ARG A 158 14.69 11.38 10.88
CA ARG A 158 15.53 11.31 12.08
C ARG A 158 15.08 10.15 12.95
N GLU A 159 15.98 9.66 13.80
CA GLU A 159 15.64 8.63 14.78
C GLU A 159 14.58 9.10 15.78
N ALA A 160 13.75 8.17 16.26
CA ALA A 160 12.84 8.40 17.35
C ALA A 160 13.59 8.88 18.59
N THR A 161 13.08 9.94 19.23
CA THR A 161 13.56 10.36 20.54
C THR A 161 13.04 9.40 21.62
N LYS A 162 13.65 9.42 22.81
CA LYS A 162 13.11 8.71 23.97
C LYS A 162 11.65 9.12 24.23
N GLY A 163 11.36 10.43 24.17
CA GLY A 163 10.00 10.95 24.34
C GLY A 163 8.99 10.38 23.34
N VAL A 164 9.38 10.23 22.07
CA VAL A 164 8.52 9.58 21.04
C VAL A 164 8.27 8.11 21.38
N ARG A 165 9.32 7.35 21.71
CA ARG A 165 9.18 5.93 22.11
C ARG A 165 8.27 5.78 23.32
N ASP A 166 8.49 6.58 24.35
CA ASP A 166 7.69 6.58 25.58
C ASP A 166 6.23 6.98 25.31
N ALA A 167 5.98 7.90 24.36
CA ALA A 167 4.63 8.29 23.96
C ALA A 167 3.92 7.16 23.20
N MET A 168 4.59 6.52 22.24
CA MET A 168 4.03 5.37 21.51
C MET A 168 3.71 4.21 22.45
N ALA A 169 4.61 3.91 23.39
CA ALA A 169 4.42 2.83 24.36
C ALA A 169 3.20 3.03 25.28
N ARG A 170 2.81 4.28 25.55
CA ARG A 170 1.61 4.61 26.34
C ARG A 170 0.33 4.75 25.52
N SER A 171 0.43 4.75 24.19
CA SER A 171 -0.73 4.92 23.32
C SER A 171 -1.64 3.70 23.42
N ALA A 172 -2.94 3.93 23.48
CA ALA A 172 -3.95 2.88 23.34
C ALA A 172 -4.20 2.49 21.87
N TYR A 173 -3.54 3.18 20.93
CA TYR A 173 -3.67 2.92 19.51
C TYR A 173 -2.45 2.14 18.99
N PRO A 174 -2.65 1.30 17.96
CA PRO A 174 -1.55 0.59 17.29
C PRO A 174 -0.72 1.55 16.44
N LEU A 175 0.51 1.79 16.86
CA LEU A 175 1.36 2.82 16.29
C LEU A 175 2.71 2.30 15.85
N LEU A 176 3.18 2.81 14.72
CA LEU A 176 4.51 2.60 14.17
C LEU A 176 5.27 3.92 14.03
N TRP A 177 6.58 3.82 14.15
CA TRP A 177 7.53 4.85 13.82
C TRP A 177 8.52 4.32 12.79
N MET A 178 8.77 5.08 11.73
CA MET A 178 9.78 4.75 10.74
C MET A 178 10.72 5.92 10.47
N MET A 179 12.03 5.67 10.51
CA MET A 179 13.03 6.62 10.06
C MET A 179 13.34 6.35 8.59
N VAL A 180 12.79 7.18 7.71
CA VAL A 180 13.10 7.17 6.27
C VAL A 180 13.86 8.43 5.93
N GLU A 181 15.12 8.28 5.52
CA GLU A 181 15.92 9.41 5.06
C GLU A 181 15.38 9.99 3.75
N ARG A 182 15.82 11.22 3.42
CA ARG A 182 15.35 11.93 2.21
C ARG A 182 15.77 11.28 0.89
N ASN A 183 16.74 10.36 0.94
CA ASN A 183 17.17 9.53 -0.19
C ASN A 183 16.33 8.25 -0.34
N GLY A 184 15.34 8.01 0.53
CA GLY A 184 14.49 6.82 0.50
C GLY A 184 15.06 5.60 1.22
N GLU A 185 16.04 5.79 2.11
CA GLU A 185 16.60 4.69 2.90
C GLU A 185 15.88 4.55 4.25
N LEU A 186 15.46 3.34 4.59
CA LEU A 186 14.91 3.00 5.90
C LEU A 186 16.04 2.63 6.89
N HIS A 187 16.11 3.34 8.02
CA HIS A 187 17.16 3.18 9.03
C HIS A 187 16.64 2.74 10.41
N GLN A 188 15.34 2.89 10.67
CA GLN A 188 14.72 2.48 11.92
C GLN A 188 13.24 2.19 11.69
N ALA A 189 12.72 1.13 12.30
CA ALA A 189 11.30 0.85 12.41
C ALA A 189 11.03 0.41 13.86
N LEU A 190 9.97 0.97 14.46
CA LEU A 190 9.54 0.67 15.82
C LEU A 190 8.03 0.57 15.83
N TRP A 191 7.47 -0.25 16.72
CA TRP A 191 6.04 -0.36 16.95
C TRP A 191 5.76 -0.53 18.45
N ASN A 192 4.52 -0.31 18.87
CA ASN A 192 4.09 -0.50 20.25
C ASN A 192 3.32 -1.82 20.46
N GLY A 193 3.08 -2.19 21.73
CA GLY A 193 2.38 -3.44 22.07
C GLY A 193 0.99 -3.55 21.44
N CYS A 194 0.23 -2.45 21.35
CA CYS A 194 -1.06 -2.46 20.65
C CYS A 194 -0.94 -2.86 19.17
N ALA A 195 0.18 -2.55 18.51
CA ALA A 195 0.42 -3.02 17.15
C ALA A 195 0.77 -4.52 17.13
N GLU A 196 1.52 -5.03 18.12
CA GLU A 196 1.79 -6.46 18.27
C GLU A 196 0.51 -7.27 18.48
N ASP A 197 -0.41 -6.77 19.30
CA ASP A 197 -1.73 -7.36 19.57
C ASP A 197 -2.61 -7.47 18.32
N LEU A 198 -2.32 -6.68 17.27
CA LEU A 198 -2.96 -6.81 15.95
C LEU A 198 -2.35 -7.90 15.07
N GLY A 199 -1.47 -8.72 15.62
CA GLY A 199 -0.80 -9.81 14.91
C GLY A 199 0.48 -9.38 14.19
N LEU A 200 1.17 -8.34 14.68
CA LEU A 200 2.51 -7.96 14.21
C LEU A 200 3.65 -8.63 15.01
N GLY A 201 3.34 -9.59 15.88
CA GLY A 201 4.37 -10.26 16.71
C GLY A 201 5.49 -10.96 15.92
N ALA A 202 5.23 -11.36 14.68
CA ALA A 202 6.20 -11.95 13.76
C ALA A 202 7.08 -10.92 13.04
N LEU A 203 6.75 -9.63 13.11
CA LEU A 203 7.48 -8.56 12.46
C LEU A 203 8.84 -8.37 13.14
N GLY A 204 9.91 -8.34 12.35
CA GLY A 204 11.27 -8.15 12.81
C GLY A 204 11.99 -7.03 12.06
N VAL A 205 13.14 -6.63 12.61
CA VAL A 205 14.06 -5.68 11.98
C VAL A 205 15.44 -6.31 11.93
N GLU A 206 16.01 -6.36 10.72
CA GLU A 206 17.38 -6.84 10.51
C GLU A 206 18.28 -5.73 10.00
N MET A 207 19.53 -5.74 10.49
CA MET A 207 20.53 -4.76 10.10
C MET A 207 21.20 -5.20 8.80
N VAL A 208 21.26 -4.30 7.82
CA VAL A 208 21.96 -4.55 6.55
C VAL A 208 23.23 -3.72 6.54
N TYR A 209 24.37 -4.39 6.65
CA TYR A 209 25.67 -3.75 6.49
C TYR A 209 25.98 -3.61 5.00
N GLY A 210 26.04 -2.37 4.51
CA GLY A 210 26.57 -2.08 3.18
C GLY A 210 28.10 -2.21 3.16
N VAL A 211 28.66 -2.54 2.00
CA VAL A 211 30.11 -2.49 1.78
C VAL A 211 30.51 -1.01 1.62
N GLY A 212 31.01 -0.41 2.71
CA GLY A 212 31.51 0.97 2.75
C GLY A 212 30.88 1.86 3.83
N ALA A 213 31.45 3.06 4.05
CA ALA A 213 31.08 4.01 5.11
C ALA A 213 29.69 4.67 4.98
N LEU A 214 28.80 4.12 4.14
CA LEU A 214 27.44 4.61 3.90
C LEU A 214 26.46 3.83 4.78
N GLY A 215 26.15 4.41 5.95
CA GLY A 215 24.85 4.33 6.62
C GLY A 215 24.33 2.95 7.01
N ARG A 216 23.96 2.80 8.28
CA ARG A 216 23.39 1.58 8.83
C ARG A 216 21.91 1.39 8.43
N ARG A 217 21.63 0.79 7.27
CA ARG A 217 20.27 0.52 6.78
C ARG A 217 19.63 -0.67 7.48
N ILE A 218 18.29 -0.74 7.46
CA ILE A 218 17.53 -1.89 7.96
C ILE A 218 16.67 -2.52 6.87
N ARG A 219 16.30 -3.79 7.09
CA ARG A 219 15.20 -4.48 6.41
C ARG A 219 14.15 -4.89 7.43
N LEU A 220 12.92 -5.05 6.95
CA LEU A 220 11.83 -5.61 7.74
C LEU A 220 11.71 -7.10 7.41
N THR A 221 11.48 -7.91 8.44
CA THR A 221 11.31 -9.35 8.29
C THR A 221 9.97 -9.81 8.88
N TRP A 222 9.51 -10.97 8.45
CA TRP A 222 8.37 -11.69 9.00
C TRP A 222 8.81 -13.11 9.34
N ASP A 223 8.72 -13.50 10.62
CA ASP A 223 9.23 -14.79 11.12
C ASP A 223 10.68 -15.06 10.67
N GLY A 224 11.52 -14.02 10.69
CA GLY A 224 12.93 -14.09 10.27
C GLY A 224 13.16 -14.15 8.74
N SER A 225 12.12 -14.13 7.92
CA SER A 225 12.23 -14.05 6.46
C SER A 225 12.05 -12.61 5.96
N GLU A 226 12.77 -12.21 4.92
CA GLU A 226 12.62 -10.86 4.34
C GLU A 226 11.17 -10.61 3.89
N LEU A 227 10.60 -9.46 4.26
CA LEU A 227 9.27 -9.06 3.77
C LEU A 227 9.31 -8.86 2.26
N PRO A 228 8.27 -9.33 1.52
CA PRO A 228 8.20 -9.11 0.09
C PRO A 228 7.99 -7.62 -0.24
N SER A 229 8.39 -7.22 -1.44
CA SER A 229 7.95 -5.93 -2.00
C SER A 229 6.48 -6.01 -2.40
N MET A 230 5.82 -4.85 -2.49
CA MET A 230 4.44 -4.79 -2.97
C MET A 230 4.33 -5.29 -4.42
N ASP A 231 5.38 -5.15 -5.25
CA ASP A 231 5.38 -5.70 -6.61
C ASP A 231 5.27 -7.23 -6.58
N GLN A 232 6.02 -7.89 -5.69
CA GLN A 232 5.95 -9.34 -5.50
C GLN A 232 4.58 -9.77 -4.95
N VAL A 233 3.98 -8.97 -4.06
CA VAL A 233 2.63 -9.22 -3.55
C VAL A 233 1.58 -9.09 -4.66
N GLU A 234 1.69 -8.07 -5.52
CA GLU A 234 0.79 -7.89 -6.66
C GLU A 234 0.93 -9.03 -7.69
N ASP A 235 2.16 -9.50 -7.94
CA ASP A 235 2.41 -10.68 -8.76
C ASP A 235 1.75 -11.93 -8.19
N LEU A 236 1.89 -12.15 -6.88
CA LEU A 236 1.24 -13.26 -6.18
C LEU A 236 -0.29 -13.15 -6.23
N MET A 237 -0.84 -11.95 -6.06
CA MET A 237 -2.29 -11.70 -6.21
C MET A 237 -2.79 -12.10 -7.60
N MET A 238 -2.08 -11.71 -8.65
CA MET A 238 -2.45 -12.07 -10.03
C MET A 238 -2.35 -13.57 -10.27
N GLN A 239 -1.32 -14.24 -9.74
CA GLN A 239 -1.19 -15.69 -9.81
C GLN A 239 -2.36 -16.39 -9.12
N ARG A 240 -2.69 -15.99 -7.89
CA ARG A 240 -3.80 -16.55 -7.11
C ARG A 240 -5.15 -16.29 -7.75
N GLN A 241 -5.35 -15.12 -8.34
CA GLN A 241 -6.52 -14.83 -9.15
C GLN A 241 -6.68 -15.83 -10.30
N ASN A 242 -5.60 -16.08 -11.05
CA ASN A 242 -5.66 -16.98 -12.19
C ASN A 242 -5.93 -18.43 -11.75
N GLU A 243 -5.32 -18.87 -10.65
CA GLU A 243 -5.62 -20.17 -10.04
C GLU A 243 -7.07 -20.26 -9.60
N TRP A 244 -7.60 -19.21 -8.96
CA TRP A 244 -8.99 -19.15 -8.53
C TRP A 244 -9.94 -19.22 -9.73
N LEU A 245 -9.68 -18.45 -10.79
CA LEU A 245 -10.50 -18.45 -12.01
C LEU A 245 -10.55 -19.83 -12.69
N ARG A 246 -9.43 -20.57 -12.72
CA ARG A 246 -9.38 -21.94 -13.26
C ARG A 246 -10.28 -22.92 -12.52
N LEU A 247 -10.65 -22.65 -11.27
CA LEU A 247 -11.60 -23.48 -10.52
C LEU A 247 -13.04 -23.37 -11.05
N TRP A 248 -13.32 -22.33 -11.83
CA TRP A 248 -14.66 -21.99 -12.34
C TRP A 248 -14.81 -22.23 -13.84
N ASP A 249 -13.71 -22.25 -14.59
CA ASP A 249 -13.72 -22.54 -16.02
C ASP A 249 -12.36 -23.17 -16.42
N ALA A 250 -12.37 -24.44 -16.81
CA ALA A 250 -11.16 -25.17 -17.19
C ALA A 250 -10.75 -24.92 -18.65
N ASP A 251 -11.68 -24.48 -19.51
CA ASP A 251 -11.55 -24.62 -20.97
C ASP A 251 -11.64 -23.31 -21.78
N SER A 252 -11.78 -22.12 -21.17
CA SER A 252 -11.79 -20.87 -21.96
C SER A 252 -11.41 -19.60 -21.18
N GLU A 253 -10.79 -18.63 -21.86
CA GLU A 253 -10.59 -17.28 -21.33
C GLU A 253 -11.95 -16.62 -21.08
N MET A 254 -12.36 -16.58 -19.81
CA MET A 254 -13.64 -15.99 -19.43
C MET A 254 -13.63 -14.47 -19.71
N SER A 255 -14.65 -13.98 -20.43
CA SER A 255 -14.79 -12.55 -20.73
C SER A 255 -14.83 -11.71 -19.44
N ALA A 256 -14.43 -10.44 -19.52
CA ALA A 256 -14.40 -9.56 -18.35
C ALA A 256 -15.80 -9.38 -17.71
N ALA A 257 -16.86 -9.33 -18.52
CA ALA A 257 -18.24 -9.26 -18.04
C ALA A 257 -18.64 -10.53 -17.26
N ARG A 258 -18.35 -11.71 -17.81
CA ARG A 258 -18.65 -12.99 -17.17
C ARG A 258 -17.82 -13.20 -15.89
N ARG A 259 -16.59 -12.68 -15.83
CA ARG A 259 -15.78 -12.59 -14.59
C ARG A 259 -16.47 -11.75 -13.52
N GLY A 260 -16.98 -10.58 -13.90
CA GLY A 260 -17.74 -9.71 -13.00
C GLY A 260 -18.95 -10.43 -12.40
N GLU A 261 -19.78 -11.04 -13.24
CA GLU A 261 -20.99 -11.74 -12.80
C GLU A 261 -20.70 -12.95 -11.90
N LEU A 262 -19.67 -13.73 -12.23
CA LEU A 262 -19.21 -14.83 -11.37
C LEU A 262 -18.86 -14.32 -9.98
N LEU A 263 -18.05 -13.25 -9.91
CA LEU A 263 -17.64 -12.68 -8.63
C LEU A 263 -18.83 -12.11 -7.86
N ASP A 264 -19.80 -11.49 -8.53
CA ASP A 264 -21.03 -11.00 -7.91
C ASP A 264 -21.82 -12.15 -7.27
N LEU A 265 -21.98 -13.28 -7.97
CA LEU A 265 -22.66 -14.47 -7.46
C LEU A 265 -21.92 -15.10 -6.27
N VAL A 266 -20.60 -15.22 -6.36
CA VAL A 266 -19.79 -15.76 -5.26
C VAL A 266 -19.90 -14.85 -4.04
N GLN A 267 -19.75 -13.54 -4.20
CA GLN A 267 -19.87 -12.58 -3.09
C GLN A 267 -21.28 -12.55 -2.47
N GLN A 268 -22.32 -12.80 -3.29
CA GLN A 268 -23.70 -12.87 -2.81
C GLN A 268 -23.97 -14.14 -1.99
N LEU A 269 -23.45 -15.30 -2.43
CA LEU A 269 -23.73 -16.60 -1.80
C LEU A 269 -22.75 -16.94 -0.67
N TYR A 270 -21.49 -16.53 -0.82
CA TYR A 270 -20.37 -16.83 0.06
C TYR A 270 -19.57 -15.54 0.29
N PRO A 271 -20.10 -14.59 1.10
CA PRO A 271 -19.50 -13.27 1.26
C PRO A 271 -18.08 -13.32 1.85
N ASP A 272 -17.74 -14.37 2.59
CA ASP A 272 -16.42 -14.55 3.19
C ASP A 272 -15.39 -15.16 2.22
N GLU A 273 -15.85 -15.83 1.15
CA GLU A 273 -14.99 -16.47 0.16
C GLU A 273 -14.10 -15.45 -0.58
N LYS A 274 -12.84 -15.86 -0.77
CA LYS A 274 -11.81 -15.15 -1.55
C LYS A 274 -10.64 -16.11 -1.77
N PRO A 275 -9.76 -15.84 -2.75
CA PRO A 275 -8.51 -16.55 -2.88
C PRO A 275 -7.64 -16.37 -1.63
N LEU A 276 -7.16 -17.48 -1.07
CA LEU A 276 -6.17 -17.46 -0.01
C LEU A 276 -4.83 -17.04 -0.61
N LEU A 277 -4.34 -15.84 -0.26
CA LEU A 277 -3.06 -15.34 -0.74
C LEU A 277 -1.90 -16.24 -0.29
N LEU A 278 -1.99 -16.74 0.94
CA LEU A 278 -0.95 -17.50 1.62
C LEU A 278 -1.60 -18.75 2.22
N GLY A 279 -1.23 -19.91 1.68
CA GLY A 279 -1.80 -21.22 2.04
C GLY A 279 -1.23 -22.32 1.17
N ALA A 280 -0.95 -23.48 1.77
CA ALA A 280 -0.48 -24.67 1.07
C ALA A 280 -1.68 -25.52 0.64
N GLY A 281 -2.11 -25.39 -0.62
CA GLY A 281 -2.89 -26.44 -1.29
C GLY A 281 -4.21 -26.02 -1.92
N THR A 282 -4.98 -25.07 -1.34
CA THR A 282 -6.29 -24.68 -1.90
C THR A 282 -6.46 -23.17 -2.03
N CYS A 283 -6.90 -22.73 -3.20
CA CYS A 283 -7.16 -21.31 -3.51
C CYS A 283 -8.62 -20.91 -3.18
N THR A 284 -9.42 -21.80 -2.59
CA THR A 284 -10.83 -21.58 -2.24
C THR A 284 -11.17 -22.37 -0.98
N THR A 285 -12.15 -21.88 -0.21
CA THR A 285 -12.76 -22.64 0.89
C THR A 285 -14.02 -23.41 0.44
N LEU A 286 -14.48 -23.17 -0.78
CA LEU A 286 -15.72 -23.76 -1.31
C LEU A 286 -15.54 -25.22 -1.74
N THR A 287 -16.56 -26.02 -1.45
CA THR A 287 -16.63 -27.41 -1.91
C THR A 287 -16.96 -27.50 -3.40
N GLU A 288 -16.77 -28.66 -4.02
CA GLU A 288 -17.18 -28.90 -5.40
C GLU A 288 -18.70 -28.74 -5.61
N THR A 289 -19.50 -29.10 -4.61
CA THR A 289 -20.96 -28.89 -4.61
C THR A 289 -21.32 -27.41 -4.60
N ASP A 290 -20.64 -26.59 -3.79
CA ASP A 290 -20.85 -25.15 -3.73
C ASP A 290 -20.51 -24.48 -5.07
N ARG A 291 -19.40 -24.90 -5.68
CA ARG A 291 -18.96 -24.39 -6.98
C ARG A 291 -19.96 -24.75 -8.09
N SER A 292 -20.45 -25.99 -8.10
CA SER A 292 -21.45 -26.46 -9.07
C SER A 292 -22.74 -25.63 -9.02
N LYS A 293 -23.19 -25.27 -7.81
CA LYS A 293 -24.37 -24.40 -7.60
C LYS A 293 -24.18 -23.01 -8.21
N VAL A 294 -23.03 -22.37 -7.97
CA VAL A 294 -22.71 -21.06 -8.55
C VAL A 294 -22.65 -21.13 -10.08
N LEU A 295 -22.02 -22.16 -10.65
CA LEU A 295 -21.91 -22.34 -12.09
C LEU A 295 -23.27 -22.55 -12.77
N GLN A 296 -24.18 -23.28 -12.11
CA GLN A 296 -25.55 -23.45 -12.60
C GLN A 296 -26.30 -22.10 -12.63
N LEU A 297 -26.18 -21.29 -11.58
CA LEU A 297 -26.80 -19.97 -11.52
C LEU A 297 -26.21 -19.01 -12.55
N LEU A 298 -24.90 -19.06 -12.77
CA LEU A 298 -24.23 -18.25 -13.79
C LEU A 298 -24.74 -18.59 -15.21
N ARG A 299 -24.90 -19.88 -15.53
CA ARG A 299 -25.48 -20.31 -16.82
C ARG A 299 -26.92 -19.80 -17.00
N ASN A 300 -27.74 -19.89 -15.95
CA ASN A 300 -29.13 -19.46 -16.01
C ASN A 300 -29.25 -17.95 -16.27
N ARG A 301 -28.40 -17.13 -15.62
CA ARG A 301 -28.39 -15.67 -15.85
C ARG A 301 -27.97 -15.30 -17.27
N LEU A 302 -27.00 -16.00 -17.84
CA LEU A 302 -26.54 -15.76 -19.22
C LEU A 302 -27.54 -16.22 -20.29
N GLN A 303 -28.48 -17.11 -19.94
CA GLN A 303 -29.53 -17.60 -20.83
C GLN A 303 -30.82 -16.76 -20.79
N THR A 304 -30.94 -15.81 -19.87
CA THR A 304 -32.11 -14.90 -19.82
C THR A 304 -31.76 -13.66 -20.66
N PRO A 305 -32.35 -13.42 -21.85
CA PRO A 305 -32.14 -12.18 -22.57
C PRO A 305 -32.74 -11.04 -21.75
N ALA A 306 -32.16 -9.84 -21.88
CA ALA A 306 -32.71 -8.61 -21.35
C ALA A 306 -34.04 -8.26 -22.07
N GLU A 307 -35.11 -8.98 -21.79
CA GLU A 307 -36.47 -8.49 -22.01
C GLU A 307 -36.79 -7.54 -20.86
N ASN A 308 -36.58 -6.24 -21.10
CA ASN A 308 -37.37 -5.13 -20.55
C ASN A 308 -36.77 -3.79 -21.05
N THR A 309 -36.79 -3.58 -22.36
CA THR A 309 -36.94 -2.23 -22.91
C THR A 309 -37.80 -2.35 -24.15
N GLU A 310 -39.12 -2.39 -23.96
CA GLU A 310 -40.11 -1.69 -24.80
C GLU A 310 -41.53 -2.11 -24.42
N SER A 311 -42.40 -1.09 -24.40
CA SER A 311 -43.86 -1.14 -24.42
C SER A 311 -44.58 -1.27 -23.07
N SER A 312 -45.06 -0.13 -22.54
CA SER A 312 -46.48 0.21 -22.68
C SER A 312 -46.78 1.65 -22.21
N ALA A 313 -47.38 2.41 -23.15
CA ALA A 313 -48.18 3.65 -23.02
C ALA A 313 -47.47 4.97 -22.72
#